data_AF-A0A2V9FUN9-F1
#
_entry.id   AF-A0A2V9FUN9-F1
#
_cell.length_a   1.000
_cell.length_b   1.000
_cell.length_c   1.000
_cell.angle_alpha   90.00
_cell.angle_beta   90.00
_cell.angle_gamma   90.00
#
_symmetry.space_group_name_H-M   'P 1'
#
loop_
_entity.id
_entity.type
_entity.pdbx_description
1 polymer ?
#
loop_
_entity_poly.entity_id
_entity_poly.type
_entity_poly.pdbx_seq_one_letter_code
_entity_poly.pdbx_strand_id
1 'polypeptide(L)' 'GADMPDGLEDCSKLPKITEALLRKGYSEEDIRKILGGNILRVMEQSEKISKEMQAAQ' A
#
# COMPACT_ATOMS: atom_id res chain seq x y z
N GLY A 1 6.83 21.84 5.13
CA GLY A 1 6.17 20.56 4.84
C GLY A 1 6.01 20.44 3.34
N ALA A 2 5.77 19.24 2.82
CA ALA A 2 5.41 19.10 1.41
C ALA A 2 4.05 19.76 1.16
N ASP A 3 3.92 20.51 0.07
CA ASP A 3 2.63 21.01 -0.40
C ASP A 3 1.82 19.83 -0.92
N MET A 4 0.68 19.58 -0.28
CA MET A 4 -0.22 18.51 -0.69
C MET A 4 -1.04 18.96 -1.90
N PRO A 5 -1.32 18.07 -2.87
CA PRO A 5 -2.16 18.41 -4.00
C PRO A 5 -3.59 18.73 -3.55
N ASP A 6 -4.25 19.64 -4.27
CA ASP A 6 -5.61 20.05 -4.00
C ASP A 6 -6.56 18.83 -3.95
N GLY A 7 -7.34 18.73 -2.87
CA GLY A 7 -8.24 17.62 -2.62
C GLY A 7 -7.63 16.41 -1.91
N LEU A 8 -6.32 16.42 -1.62
CA LEU A 8 -5.58 15.39 -0.84
C LEU A 8 -4.78 16.03 0.31
N GLU A 9 -5.41 16.96 1.03
CA GLU A 9 -4.76 17.78 2.05
C GLU A 9 -4.30 16.97 3.28
N ASP A 10 -4.99 15.87 3.57
CA ASP A 10 -4.75 15.05 4.75
C ASP A 10 -5.20 13.59 4.55
N CYS A 11 -4.85 12.71 5.50
CA CYS A 11 -5.14 11.27 5.42
C CYS A 11 -6.64 10.93 5.34
N SER A 12 -7.56 11.83 5.76
CA SER A 12 -9.01 11.66 5.57
C SER A 12 -9.42 11.64 4.10
N LYS A 13 -8.55 12.11 3.19
CA LYS A 13 -8.84 12.17 1.74
C LYS A 13 -8.39 10.93 0.98
N LEU A 14 -7.69 9.98 1.62
CA LEU A 14 -7.25 8.73 0.99
C LEU A 14 -8.38 7.92 0.33
N PRO A 15 -9.64 7.89 0.83
CA PRO A 15 -10.74 7.23 0.13
C PRO A 15 -11.00 7.76 -1.29
N LYS A 16 -10.66 9.02 -1.59
CA LYS A 16 -10.79 9.59 -2.95
C LYS A 16 -9.85 8.91 -3.95
N ILE A 17 -8.70 8.42 -3.50
CA ILE A 17 -7.76 7.67 -4.34
C ILE A 17 -8.39 6.33 -4.71
N THR A 18 -8.97 5.61 -3.75
CA THR A 18 -9.69 4.36 -4.00
C THR A 18 -10.83 4.57 -4.98
N GLU A 19 -11.63 5.62 -4.81
CA GLU A 19 -12.71 5.96 -5.72
C GLU A 19 -12.20 6.28 -7.14
N ALA A 20 -11.11 7.04 -7.26
CA ALA A 20 -10.50 7.33 -8.55
C ALA A 20 -9.99 6.06 -9.26
N LEU A 21 -9.43 5.10 -8.50
CA LEU A 21 -9.01 3.80 -9.05
C LEU A 21 -10.20 2.97 -9.55
N LEU A 22 -11.30 2.94 -8.79
CA LEU A 22 -12.54 2.30 -9.23
C LEU A 22 -13.08 2.93 -10.52
N ARG A 23 -13.15 4.27 -10.59
CA ARG A 23 -13.60 4.99 -11.79
C ARG A 23 -12.70 4.74 -13.01
N LYS A 24 -11.41 4.50 -12.77
CA LYS A 24 -10.44 4.13 -13.82
C LYS A 24 -10.57 2.68 -14.30
N GLY A 25 -11.44 1.87 -13.68
CA GLY A 25 -11.68 0.48 -14.09
C GLY A 25 -10.67 -0.52 -13.55
N TYR A 26 -9.95 -0.19 -12.48
CA TYR A 26 -9.11 -1.18 -11.80
C TYR A 26 -9.97 -2.26 -11.16
N SER A 27 -9.49 -3.51 -11.20
CA SER A 27 -10.17 -4.62 -10.52
C SER A 27 -10.14 -4.43 -9.00
N GLU A 28 -11.14 -4.97 -8.30
CA GLU A 28 -11.17 -4.96 -6.84
C GLU A 28 -9.94 -5.66 -6.23
N GLU A 29 -9.42 -6.68 -6.91
CA GLU A 29 -8.20 -7.39 -6.52
C GLU A 29 -6.99 -6.46 -6.55
N ASP A 30 -6.83 -5.69 -7.62
CA ASP A 30 -5.71 -4.76 -7.77
C ASP A 30 -5.82 -3.61 -6.78
N ILE A 31 -7.02 -3.11 -6.52
CA ILE A 31 -7.25 -2.09 -5.50
C ILE A 31 -6.87 -2.62 -4.12
N ARG A 32 -7.25 -3.85 -3.76
CA ARG A 32 -6.84 -4.48 -2.49
C ARG A 32 -5.31 -4.61 -2.39
N LYS A 33 -4.63 -4.96 -3.48
CA LYS A 33 -3.16 -4.99 -3.54
C LYS A 33 -2.56 -3.60 -3.28
N ILE A 34 -3.11 -2.55 -3.88
CA ILE A 34 -2.67 -1.16 -3.72
C ILE A 34 -2.92 -0.65 -2.29
N LEU A 35 -4.05 -0.99 -1.69
CA LEU A 35 -4.43 -0.55 -0.35
C LEU A 35 -3.63 -1.20 0.79
N GLY A 36 -2.72 -2.12 0.49
CA GLY A 36 -1.80 -2.68 1.49
C GLY A 36 -1.43 -4.13 1.25
N GLY A 37 -2.13 -4.86 0.39
CA GLY A 37 -1.81 -6.27 0.10
C GLY A 37 -0.37 -6.46 -0.39
N ASN A 38 0.12 -5.56 -1.24
CA ASN A 38 1.51 -5.60 -1.70
C ASN A 38 2.51 -5.27 -0.60
N ILE A 39 2.19 -4.33 0.28
CA ILE A 39 3.07 -3.90 1.38
C ILE A 39 3.23 -5.06 2.38
N LEU A 40 2.12 -5.65 2.81
CA LEU A 40 2.11 -6.78 3.74
C LEU A 40 2.90 -7.97 3.19
N ARG A 41 2.70 -8.32 1.92
CA ARG A 41 3.45 -9.40 1.25
C ARG A 41 4.96 -9.17 1.32
N VAL A 42 5.41 -7.95 1.06
CA VAL A 42 6.86 -7.63 1.09
C VAL A 42 7.39 -7.64 2.53
N MET A 43 6.61 -7.14 3.50
CA MET A 43 6.98 -7.17 4.91
C MET A 43 7.13 -8.62 5.40
N GLU A 44 6.18 -9.50 5.10
CA GLU A 44 6.25 -10.92 5.43
C GLU A 44 7.50 -11.60 4.83
N GLN A 45 7.81 -11.31 3.56
CA GLN A 45 9.02 -11.82 2.90
C GLN A 45 10.29 -11.33 3.59
N SER A 46 10.34 -10.04 3.94
CA SER A 46 11.48 -9.44 4.65
C SER A 46 11.67 -10.06 6.03
N GLU A 47 10.59 -10.29 6.77
CA GLU A 47 10.63 -10.96 8.08
C GLU A 47 11.12 -12.41 7.97
N LYS A 48 10.68 -13.15 6.95
CA LYS A 48 11.13 -14.52 6.70
C LYS A 48 12.65 -14.58 6.47
N ILE A 49 13.17 -13.74 5.59
CA ILE A 49 14.61 -13.68 5.30
C ILE A 49 15.40 -13.25 6.54
N SER A 50 14.90 -12.26 7.28
CA SER A 50 15.54 -11.83 8.52
C SER A 50 15.67 -12.98 9.53
N LYS A 51 14.61 -13.79 9.70
CA LYS A 51 14.64 -14.99 10.56
C LYS A 51 15.62 -16.05 10.05
N GLU A 52 15.67 -16.28 8.74
CA GLU A 52 16.63 -17.23 8.15
C GLU A 52 18.08 -16.78 8.34
N MET A 53 18.36 -15.48 8.17
CA MET A 53 19.70 -14.91 8.41
C MET A 53 20.11 -14.97 9.87
N GLN A 54 19.19 -14.72 10.81
CA GLN A 54 19.46 -14.84 12.25
C GLN A 54 19.70 -16.28 12.69
N ALA A 55 19.05 -17.27 12.06
CA ALA A 55 19.24 -18.68 12.37
C ALA A 55 20.54 -19.27 11.75
N ALA A 56 21.11 -18.59 10.75
CA ALA A 56 22.36 -18.96 10.10
C ALA A 56 23.60 -18.28 10.70
N GLN A 57 23.42 -17.38 11.68
CA GLN A 57 24.47 -16.79 12.52
C GLN A 57 24.65 -17.58 13.82
#